data_AF-A0A949JTH0-F1
#
_entry.id   AF-A0A949JTH0-F1
#
_cell.length_a   1.000
_cell.length_b   1.000
_cell.length_c   1.000
_cell.angle_alpha   90.00
_cell.angle_beta   90.00
_cell.angle_gamma   90.00
#
_symmetry.space_group_name_H-M   'P 1'
#
loop_
_entity.id
_entity.type
_entity.pdbx_description
1 polymer ?
#
loop_
_entity_poly.entity_id
_entity_poly.type
_entity_poly.pdbx_seq_one_letter_code
_entity_poly.pdbx_strand_id
1 'polypeptide(L)'
;MTAVLQHTGLVLLYVLFFLLNLLIFVGIPGSWVMFGGILIYAWITGFSALGWWYLVAMAAALVVGEIVEATLGLVVVAGKGATRWGVLGAFLGGIIGAVGGTAVIPVVGSVIFGLLGAFGGAVLCEYIYYNSLDQALRTGFWAFLGKLGAMFVKFALGLLALGIFAWRSWN
;
A
#
# COMPACT_ATOMS: atom_id res chain seq x y z
N MET A 1 -17.20 -35.61 -6.53
CA MET A 1 -16.94 -34.60 -7.59
C MET A 1 -17.19 -33.17 -7.10
N THR A 2 -18.29 -32.91 -6.39
CA THR A 2 -18.64 -31.57 -5.84
C THR A 2 -17.59 -31.00 -4.88
N ALA A 3 -17.06 -31.80 -3.95
CA ALA A 3 -16.03 -31.36 -3.02
C ALA A 3 -14.73 -30.93 -3.72
N VAL A 4 -14.25 -31.71 -4.70
CA VAL A 4 -13.05 -31.37 -5.48
C VAL A 4 -13.24 -30.05 -6.23
N LEU A 5 -14.37 -29.89 -6.92
CA LEU A 5 -14.69 -28.65 -7.65
C LEU A 5 -14.74 -27.42 -6.72
N GLN A 6 -15.29 -27.57 -5.51
CA GLN A 6 -15.33 -26.50 -4.52
C GLN A 6 -13.93 -26.09 -4.05
N HIS A 7 -13.07 -27.06 -3.71
CA HIS A 7 -11.71 -26.76 -3.23
C HIS A 7 -10.86 -26.16 -4.35
N THR A 8 -10.99 -26.67 -5.58
CA THR A 8 -10.33 -26.06 -6.76
C THR A 8 -10.78 -24.62 -6.97
N GLY A 9 -12.08 -24.33 -6.85
CA GLY A 9 -12.61 -22.97 -6.96
C GLY A 9 -12.04 -22.01 -5.91
N LEU A 10 -11.93 -22.45 -4.65
CA LEU A 10 -11.33 -21.65 -3.58
C LEU A 10 -9.85 -21.35 -3.82
N VAL A 11 -9.08 -22.34 -4.27
CA VAL A 11 -7.66 -22.14 -4.59
C VAL A 11 -7.49 -21.10 -5.71
N LEU A 12 -8.30 -21.17 -6.76
CA LEU A 12 -8.28 -20.17 -7.84
C LEU A 12 -8.62 -18.77 -7.31
N LEU A 13 -9.58 -18.68 -6.38
CA LEU A 13 -9.96 -17.41 -5.75
C LEU A 13 -8.82 -16.84 -4.89
N TYR A 14 -8.10 -17.68 -4.13
CA TYR A 14 -6.95 -17.25 -3.34
C TYR A 14 -5.83 -16.72 -4.23
N VAL A 15 -5.53 -17.41 -5.33
CA VAL A 15 -4.53 -16.96 -6.31
C VAL A 15 -4.96 -15.63 -6.92
N LEU A 16 -6.22 -15.50 -7.35
CA LEU A 16 -6.75 -14.24 -7.88
C LEU A 16 -6.61 -13.10 -6.87
N PHE A 17 -7.00 -13.32 -5.63
CA PHE A 17 -6.93 -12.31 -4.58
C PHE A 17 -5.51 -11.92 -4.20
N PHE A 18 -4.58 -12.87 -4.20
CA PHE A 18 -3.15 -12.59 -4.07
C PHE A 18 -2.63 -11.71 -5.22
N LEU A 19 -3.00 -12.05 -6.47
CA LEU A 19 -2.63 -11.25 -7.65
C LEU A 19 -3.24 -9.85 -7.61
N LEU A 20 -4.49 -9.70 -7.14
CA LEU A 20 -5.10 -8.39 -6.92
C LEU A 20 -4.32 -7.60 -5.88
N ASN A 21 -3.93 -8.20 -4.76
CA ASN A 21 -3.16 -7.52 -3.72
C ASN A 21 -1.77 -7.05 -4.22
N LEU A 22 -1.14 -7.78 -5.15
CA LEU A 22 0.12 -7.36 -5.78
C LEU A 22 -0.02 -6.05 -6.58
N LEU A 23 -1.24 -5.66 -6.97
CA LEU A 23 -1.46 -4.43 -7.72
C LEU A 23 -1.12 -3.15 -6.92
N ILE A 24 -0.92 -3.25 -5.59
CA ILE A 24 -0.39 -2.16 -4.76
C ILE A 24 0.95 -1.63 -5.32
N PHE A 25 1.83 -2.51 -5.78
CA PHE A 25 3.15 -2.12 -6.29
C PHE A 25 3.11 -1.42 -7.65
N VAL A 26 1.96 -1.40 -8.31
CA VAL A 26 1.71 -0.62 -9.54
C VAL A 26 0.74 0.53 -9.30
N GLY A 27 0.44 0.87 -8.04
CA GLY A 27 -0.32 2.08 -7.68
C GLY A 27 -1.84 1.91 -7.73
N ILE A 28 -2.32 0.66 -7.81
CA ILE A 28 -3.75 0.35 -7.73
C ILE A 28 -4.06 -0.11 -6.31
N PRO A 29 -5.19 0.29 -5.70
CA PRO A 29 -5.63 -0.16 -4.37
C PRO A 29 -6.12 -1.62 -4.40
N GLY A 30 -5.24 -2.54 -4.79
CA GLY A 30 -5.55 -3.94 -5.07
C GLY A 30 -6.13 -4.72 -3.88
N SER A 31 -5.75 -4.34 -2.67
CA SER A 31 -6.27 -4.91 -1.43
C SER A 31 -7.76 -4.59 -1.20
N TRP A 32 -8.24 -3.43 -1.65
CA TRP A 32 -9.66 -3.07 -1.62
C TRP A 32 -10.47 -3.78 -2.69
N VAL A 33 -9.90 -3.94 -3.89
CA VAL A 33 -10.52 -4.72 -4.97
C VAL A 33 -10.68 -6.19 -4.53
N MET A 34 -9.64 -6.75 -3.93
CA MET A 34 -9.68 -8.06 -3.28
C MET A 34 -10.79 -8.13 -2.21
N PHE A 35 -10.86 -7.14 -1.31
CA PHE A 35 -11.89 -7.11 -0.26
C PHE A 35 -13.31 -7.04 -0.82
N GLY A 36 -13.53 -6.30 -1.91
CA GLY A 36 -14.80 -6.31 -2.65
C GLY A 36 -15.18 -7.70 -3.15
N GLY A 37 -14.22 -8.45 -3.69
CA GLY A 37 -14.42 -9.85 -4.08
C GLY A 37 -14.78 -10.75 -2.89
N ILE A 38 -14.15 -10.54 -1.74
CA ILE A 38 -14.46 -11.26 -0.49
C ILE A 38 -15.87 -10.95 0.00
N LEU A 39 -16.31 -9.68 -0.09
CA LEU A 39 -17.67 -9.28 0.26
C LEU A 39 -18.70 -9.96 -0.64
N ILE A 40 -18.44 -10.02 -1.96
CA ILE A 40 -19.31 -10.73 -2.91
C ILE A 40 -19.39 -12.22 -2.56
N TYR A 41 -18.25 -12.86 -2.26
CA TYR A 41 -18.22 -14.25 -1.81
C TYR A 41 -19.05 -14.45 -0.53
N ALA A 42 -18.87 -13.59 0.48
CA ALA A 42 -19.60 -13.68 1.74
C ALA A 42 -21.11 -13.50 1.52
N TRP A 43 -21.52 -12.57 0.66
CA TRP A 43 -22.92 -12.38 0.30
C TRP A 43 -23.50 -13.64 -0.35
N ILE A 44 -22.87 -14.17 -1.40
CA ILE A 44 -23.37 -15.32 -2.16
C ILE A 44 -23.48 -16.57 -1.26
N THR A 45 -22.56 -16.73 -0.32
CA THR A 45 -22.54 -17.86 0.63
C THR A 45 -23.40 -17.61 1.88
N GLY A 46 -24.16 -16.52 1.93
CA GLY A 46 -25.05 -16.18 3.04
C GLY A 46 -24.31 -15.94 4.36
N PHE A 47 -23.06 -15.46 4.30
CA PHE A 47 -22.20 -15.19 5.46
C PHE A 47 -21.90 -16.43 6.32
N SER A 48 -22.04 -17.63 5.76
CA SER A 48 -21.80 -18.90 6.47
C SER A 48 -20.33 -19.09 6.87
N ALA A 49 -19.40 -18.83 5.94
CA ALA A 49 -17.96 -18.89 6.19
C ALA A 49 -17.43 -17.62 6.88
N LEU A 50 -17.84 -16.44 6.40
CA LEU A 50 -17.41 -15.14 6.91
C LEU A 50 -18.57 -14.37 7.52
N GLY A 51 -18.65 -14.38 8.85
CA GLY A 51 -19.52 -13.46 9.59
C GLY A 51 -19.04 -12.01 9.51
N TRP A 52 -19.95 -11.07 9.80
CA TRP A 52 -19.72 -9.63 9.72
C TRP A 52 -18.50 -9.12 10.49
N TRP A 53 -18.17 -9.72 11.63
CA TRP A 53 -17.00 -9.31 12.43
C TRP A 53 -15.67 -9.50 11.72
N TYR A 54 -15.53 -10.58 10.93
CA TYR A 54 -14.32 -10.80 10.13
C TYR A 54 -14.19 -9.75 9.03
N LEU A 55 -15.29 -9.42 8.36
CA LEU A 55 -15.31 -8.40 7.31
C LEU A 55 -14.94 -7.01 7.85
N VAL A 56 -15.47 -6.64 9.01
CA VAL A 56 -15.12 -5.38 9.68
C VAL A 56 -13.64 -5.36 10.10
N ALA A 57 -13.13 -6.46 10.69
CA ALA A 57 -11.72 -6.54 11.07
C ALA A 57 -10.77 -6.43 9.86
N MET A 58 -11.12 -7.09 8.75
CA MET A 58 -10.37 -7.02 7.50
C MET A 58 -10.40 -5.61 6.91
N ALA A 59 -11.57 -4.97 6.84
CA ALA A 59 -11.71 -3.58 6.42
C ALA A 59 -10.88 -2.64 7.29
N ALA A 60 -10.89 -2.82 8.61
CA ALA A 60 -10.09 -2.03 9.54
C ALA A 60 -8.58 -2.21 9.27
N ALA A 61 -8.11 -3.44 9.05
CA ALA A 61 -6.71 -3.70 8.69
C ALA A 61 -6.32 -3.02 7.36
N LEU A 62 -7.21 -3.03 6.36
CA LEU A 62 -7.00 -2.36 5.08
C LEU A 62 -6.91 -0.84 5.24
N VAL A 63 -7.80 -0.23 6.04
CA VAL A 63 -7.76 1.20 6.40
C VAL A 63 -6.44 1.54 7.11
N VAL A 64 -6.00 0.72 8.05
CA VAL A 64 -4.70 0.90 8.71
C VAL A 64 -3.56 0.90 7.67
N GLY A 65 -3.63 0.03 6.66
CA GLY A 65 -2.67 0.02 5.55
C GLY A 65 -2.65 1.32 4.76
N GLU A 66 -3.81 1.91 4.45
CA GLU A 66 -3.90 3.23 3.80
C GLU A 66 -3.29 4.35 4.66
N ILE A 67 -3.58 4.33 5.97
CA ILE A 67 -3.03 5.31 6.91
C ILE A 67 -1.50 5.19 6.97
N VAL A 68 -0.98 3.96 7.13
CA VAL A 68 0.46 3.72 7.16
C VAL A 68 1.12 4.19 5.86
N GLU A 69 0.52 3.89 4.70
CA GLU A 69 1.05 4.38 3.41
C GLU A 69 1.11 5.92 3.36
N ALA A 70 0.07 6.59 3.85
CA ALA A 70 0.01 8.05 3.87
C ALA A 70 0.99 8.70 4.85
N THR A 71 1.29 8.06 6.00
CA THR A 71 2.03 8.70 7.10
C THR A 71 3.44 8.17 7.31
N LEU A 72 3.73 6.89 7.03
CA LEU A 72 4.99 6.26 7.45
C LEU A 72 6.21 6.92 6.80
N GLY A 73 6.12 7.32 5.53
CA GLY A 73 7.19 8.07 4.86
C GLY A 73 7.56 9.35 5.61
N LEU A 74 6.56 10.08 6.10
CA LEU A 74 6.76 11.33 6.86
C LEU A 74 7.36 11.06 8.23
N VAL A 75 6.86 10.04 8.93
CA VAL A 75 7.35 9.64 10.26
C VAL A 75 8.81 9.18 10.20
N VAL A 76 9.16 8.35 9.22
CA VAL A 76 10.53 7.85 9.03
C VAL A 76 11.49 9.00 8.73
N VAL A 77 11.11 9.91 7.83
CA VAL A 77 11.95 11.07 7.48
C VAL A 77 12.14 11.99 8.68
N ALA A 78 11.06 12.36 9.38
CA ALA A 78 11.12 13.21 10.55
C ALA A 78 11.99 12.59 11.66
N GLY A 79 11.84 11.29 11.91
CA GLY A 79 12.62 10.56 12.91
C GLY A 79 14.10 10.40 12.56
N LYS A 80 14.51 10.67 11.31
CA LYS A 80 15.90 10.59 10.85
C LYS A 80 16.62 11.95 10.82
N GLY A 81 15.99 12.98 11.40
CA GLY A 81 16.59 14.30 11.60
C GLY A 81 16.33 15.29 10.46
N ALA A 82 15.37 15.00 9.59
CA ALA A 82 14.94 15.93 8.54
C ALA A 82 14.31 17.18 9.13
N THR A 83 14.47 18.32 8.46
CA THR A 83 13.74 19.53 8.82
C THR A 83 12.25 19.40 8.52
N ARG A 84 11.45 20.32 9.07
CA ARG A 84 10.03 20.47 8.69
C ARG A 84 9.87 20.71 7.18
N TRP A 85 10.83 21.40 6.56
CA TRP A 85 10.86 21.64 5.12
C TRP A 85 11.19 20.38 4.34
N GLY A 86 12.15 19.55 4.80
CA GLY A 86 12.45 18.25 4.20
C GLY A 86 11.26 17.29 4.25
N VAL A 87 10.54 17.25 5.37
CA VAL A 87 9.30 16.44 5.51
C VAL A 87 8.21 16.94 4.57
N LEU A 88 7.96 18.25 4.53
CA LEU A 88 6.97 18.84 3.64
C LEU A 88 7.33 18.64 2.16
N GLY A 89 8.62 18.78 1.83
CA GLY A 89 9.17 18.51 0.51
C GLY A 89 8.96 17.06 0.08
N ALA A 90 9.20 16.09 0.97
CA ALA A 90 8.91 14.68 0.70
C ALA A 90 7.42 14.43 0.42
N PHE A 91 6.54 15.06 1.20
CA PHE A 91 5.10 14.92 1.04
C PHE A 91 4.62 15.49 -0.31
N LEU A 92 4.90 16.77 -0.56
CA LEU A 92 4.47 17.47 -1.77
C LEU A 92 5.14 16.90 -3.01
N GLY A 93 6.45 16.64 -2.95
CA GLY A 93 7.18 16.00 -4.03
C GLY A 93 6.63 14.61 -4.33
N GLY A 94 6.26 13.84 -3.32
CA GLY A 94 5.63 12.53 -3.50
C GLY A 94 4.27 12.59 -4.18
N ILE A 95 3.46 13.61 -3.89
CA ILE A 95 2.16 13.84 -4.55
C ILE A 95 2.37 14.32 -5.99
N ILE A 96 3.15 15.37 -6.19
CA ILE A 96 3.44 15.94 -7.52
C ILE A 96 4.06 14.89 -8.43
N GLY A 97 5.01 14.11 -7.90
CA GLY A 97 5.63 13.00 -8.59
C GLY A 97 4.59 11.93 -8.96
N ALA A 98 3.73 11.50 -8.04
CA ALA A 98 2.72 10.49 -8.35
C ALA A 98 1.72 10.97 -9.41
N VAL A 99 1.20 12.20 -9.27
CA VAL A 99 0.26 12.79 -10.22
C VAL A 99 0.91 12.97 -11.60
N GLY A 100 2.11 13.58 -11.65
CA GLY A 100 2.84 13.79 -12.89
C GLY A 100 3.26 12.49 -13.55
N GLY A 101 3.73 11.51 -12.78
CA GLY A 101 4.10 10.20 -13.28
C GLY A 101 2.93 9.45 -13.88
N THR A 102 1.74 9.57 -13.30
CA THR A 102 0.51 8.97 -13.84
C THR A 102 0.19 9.50 -15.24
N ALA A 103 0.45 10.79 -15.50
CA ALA A 103 0.23 11.40 -16.80
C ALA A 103 1.24 10.91 -17.87
N VAL A 104 2.46 10.52 -17.46
CA VAL A 104 3.52 10.05 -18.38
C VAL A 104 3.41 8.55 -18.64
N ILE A 105 3.29 7.75 -17.59
CA ILE A 105 3.13 6.29 -17.65
C ILE A 105 1.90 5.95 -16.79
N PRO A 106 0.74 5.69 -17.41
CA PRO A 106 -0.47 5.34 -16.67
C PRO A 106 -0.22 4.17 -15.72
N VAL A 107 -0.85 4.23 -14.53
CA VAL A 107 -0.75 3.22 -13.47
C VAL A 107 0.64 3.18 -12.83
N VAL A 108 1.65 2.64 -13.52
CA VAL A 108 2.99 2.38 -12.96
C VAL A 108 3.78 3.67 -12.67
N GLY A 109 3.58 4.71 -13.47
CA GLY A 109 4.25 5.99 -13.28
C GLY A 109 3.94 6.64 -11.94
N SER A 110 2.73 6.41 -11.40
CA SER A 110 2.34 6.94 -10.09
C SER A 110 3.27 6.50 -8.95
N VAL A 111 3.67 5.22 -8.95
CA VAL A 111 4.55 4.65 -7.93
C VAL A 111 5.98 5.12 -8.12
N ILE A 112 6.50 4.96 -9.33
CA ILE A 112 7.90 5.29 -9.64
C ILE A 112 8.16 6.77 -9.37
N PHE A 113 7.38 7.66 -9.99
CA PHE A 113 7.56 9.09 -9.81
C PHE A 113 7.06 9.56 -8.44
N GLY A 114 6.13 8.86 -7.80
CA GLY A 114 5.74 9.15 -6.42
C GLY A 114 6.84 8.86 -5.39
N LEU A 115 7.69 7.86 -5.65
CA LEU A 115 8.88 7.55 -4.86
C LEU A 115 10.03 8.53 -5.18
N LEU A 116 10.30 8.76 -6.46
CA LEU A 116 11.34 9.70 -6.90
C LEU A 116 11.01 11.14 -6.50
N GLY A 117 9.74 11.52 -6.57
CA GLY A 117 9.26 12.84 -6.16
C GLY A 117 9.37 13.03 -4.66
N ALA A 118 9.08 12.00 -3.85
CA ALA A 118 9.29 12.07 -2.40
C ALA A 118 10.77 12.22 -2.05
N PHE A 119 11.65 11.46 -2.74
CA PHE A 119 13.09 11.61 -2.62
C PHE A 119 13.54 13.02 -3.02
N GLY A 120 13.24 13.45 -4.24
CA GLY A 120 13.72 14.70 -4.81
C GLY A 120 13.17 15.93 -4.10
N GLY A 121 11.91 15.90 -3.67
CA GLY A 121 11.30 16.96 -2.88
C GLY A 121 11.96 17.12 -1.51
N ALA A 122 12.27 16.01 -0.82
CA ALA A 122 13.05 16.05 0.40
C ALA A 122 14.46 16.62 0.18
N VAL A 123 15.19 16.11 -0.83
CA VAL A 123 16.55 16.57 -1.15
C VAL A 123 16.56 18.07 -1.45
N LEU A 124 15.63 18.55 -2.29
CA LEU A 124 15.56 19.94 -2.69
C LEU A 124 15.32 20.86 -1.48
N CYS A 125 14.30 20.56 -0.68
CA CYS A 125 13.96 21.39 0.48
C CYS A 125 15.06 21.36 1.56
N GLU A 126 15.65 20.21 1.82
CA GLU A 126 16.71 20.07 2.82
C GLU A 126 18.01 20.76 2.36
N TYR A 127 18.34 20.68 1.06
CA TYR A 127 19.49 21.37 0.48
C TYR A 127 19.32 22.89 0.54
N ILE A 128 18.13 23.42 0.23
CA ILE A 128 17.86 24.86 0.34
C ILE A 128 18.04 25.36 1.78
N TYR A 129 17.69 24.53 2.77
CA TYR A 129 17.76 24.91 4.19
C TYR A 129 19.18 24.84 4.76
N TYR A 130 19.91 23.74 4.54
CA TYR A 130 21.24 23.52 5.15
C TYR A 130 22.42 23.77 4.22
N ASN A 131 22.20 23.92 2.91
CA ASN A 131 23.23 24.01 1.88
C ASN A 131 24.26 22.85 1.92
N SER A 132 23.83 21.68 2.42
CA SER A 132 24.62 20.47 2.54
C SER A 132 23.99 19.35 1.71
N LEU A 133 24.69 18.95 0.64
CA LEU A 133 24.20 17.91 -0.27
C LEU A 133 24.17 16.53 0.41
N ASP A 134 25.15 16.22 1.25
CA ASP A 134 25.21 14.94 1.97
C ASP A 134 24.01 14.76 2.90
N GLN A 135 23.66 15.81 3.66
CA GLN A 135 22.52 15.80 4.56
C GLN A 135 21.19 15.73 3.77
N ALA A 136 21.11 16.43 2.65
CA ALA A 136 19.94 16.42 1.78
C ALA A 136 19.69 15.04 1.15
N LEU A 137 20.71 14.42 0.56
CA LEU A 137 20.64 13.09 -0.03
C LEU A 137 20.27 12.02 1.01
N ARG A 138 20.84 12.10 2.21
CA ARG A 138 20.48 11.22 3.33
C ARG A 138 18.99 11.35 3.68
N THR A 139 18.48 12.57 3.75
CA THR A 139 17.06 12.86 4.04
C THR A 139 16.15 12.31 2.95
N GLY A 140 16.49 12.56 1.68
CA GLY A 140 15.77 11.99 0.54
C GLY A 140 15.74 10.46 0.56
N PHE A 141 16.87 9.82 0.88
CA PHE A 141 16.95 8.36 0.95
C PHE A 141 16.00 7.79 2.01
N TRP A 142 15.91 8.43 3.19
CA TRP A 142 14.95 8.03 4.22
C TRP A 142 13.49 8.27 3.80
N ALA A 143 13.22 9.29 2.97
CA ALA A 143 11.88 9.54 2.40
C ALA A 143 11.45 8.44 1.45
N PHE A 144 12.37 8.07 0.54
CA PHE A 144 12.19 6.94 -0.35
C PHE A 144 11.94 5.64 0.42
N LEU A 145 12.81 5.32 1.38
CA LEU A 145 12.75 4.06 2.11
C LEU A 145 11.50 3.99 3.01
N GLY A 146 11.10 5.11 3.62
CA GLY A 146 9.89 5.20 4.42
C GLY A 146 8.63 4.96 3.58
N LYS A 147 8.54 5.56 2.39
CA LYS A 147 7.40 5.36 1.48
C LYS A 147 7.38 3.94 0.90
N LEU A 148 8.53 3.41 0.49
CA LEU A 148 8.67 2.04 0.01
C LEU A 148 8.28 1.02 1.10
N GLY A 149 8.77 1.21 2.32
CA GLY A 149 8.41 0.37 3.46
C GLY A 149 6.90 0.40 3.76
N ALA A 150 6.26 1.55 3.56
CA ALA A 150 4.82 1.70 3.77
C ALA A 150 4.00 0.85 2.80
N MET A 151 4.42 0.76 1.53
CA MET A 151 3.80 -0.12 0.54
C MET A 151 3.88 -1.59 0.96
N PHE A 152 5.01 -2.03 1.52
CA PHE A 152 5.18 -3.40 2.03
C PHE A 152 4.29 -3.68 3.25
N VAL A 153 4.15 -2.73 4.17
CA VAL A 153 3.25 -2.88 5.32
C VAL A 153 1.80 -2.99 4.85
N LYS A 154 1.37 -2.14 3.91
CA LYS A 154 0.03 -2.22 3.31
C LYS A 154 -0.21 -3.56 2.61
N PHE A 155 0.77 -4.05 1.85
CA PHE A 155 0.72 -5.36 1.20
C PHE A 155 0.58 -6.49 2.23
N ALA A 156 1.36 -6.45 3.32
CA ALA A 156 1.30 -7.43 4.39
C ALA A 156 -0.06 -7.44 5.12
N LEU A 157 -0.65 -6.27 5.37
CA LEU A 157 -2.01 -6.18 5.94
C LEU A 157 -3.06 -6.77 4.98
N GLY A 158 -2.91 -6.57 3.67
CA GLY A 158 -3.71 -7.24 2.65
C GLY A 158 -3.55 -8.77 2.68
N LEU A 159 -2.33 -9.28 2.87
CA LEU A 159 -2.08 -10.71 3.04
C LEU A 159 -2.69 -11.27 4.33
N LEU A 160 -2.69 -10.51 5.42
CA LEU A 160 -3.38 -10.92 6.65
C LEU A 160 -4.88 -11.08 6.41
N ALA A 161 -5.50 -10.12 5.72
CA ALA A 161 -6.91 -10.21 5.35
C ALA A 161 -7.18 -11.44 4.44
N LEU A 162 -6.32 -11.69 3.45
CA LEU A 162 -6.41 -12.88 2.60
C LEU A 162 -6.24 -14.19 3.40
N GLY A 163 -5.32 -14.22 4.37
CA GLY A 163 -5.12 -15.36 5.25
C GLY A 163 -6.34 -15.67 6.10
N ILE A 164 -6.99 -14.63 6.66
CA ILE A 164 -8.26 -14.79 7.39
C ILE A 164 -9.33 -15.37 6.46
N PHE A 165 -9.47 -14.84 5.25
CA PHE A 165 -10.42 -15.32 4.26
C PHE A 165 -10.17 -16.79 3.91
N ALA A 166 -8.93 -17.16 3.60
CA ALA A 166 -8.56 -18.52 3.23
C ALA A 166 -8.81 -19.51 4.38
N TRP A 167 -8.48 -19.13 5.62
CA TRP A 167 -8.74 -19.95 6.79
C TRP A 167 -10.24 -20.15 7.06
N ARG A 168 -11.06 -19.10 6.89
CA ARG A 168 -12.50 -19.14 7.14
C ARG A 168 -13.30 -19.85 6.05
N SER A 169 -12.87 -19.76 4.80
CA SER A 169 -13.58 -20.36 3.66
C SER A 169 -13.17 -21.80 3.37
N TRP A 170 -12.04 -22.25 3.92
CA TRP A 170 -11.59 -23.65 3.81
C TRP A 170 -12.22 -24.58 4.85
N ASN A 171 -12.60 -24.04 6.01
CA ASN A 171 -13.28 -24.77 7.09
C ASN A 171 -14.80 -24.73 6.90
#